data_AF-A0A6U3PW78-F1
#
_entry.id   AF-A0A6U3PW78-F1
#
_cell.length_a   1.000
_cell.length_b   1.000
_cell.length_c   1.000
_cell.angle_alpha   90.00
_cell.angle_beta   90.00
_cell.angle_gamma   90.00
#
_symmetry.space_group_name_H-M   'P 1'
#
loop_
_entity.id
_entity.type
_entity.pdbx_description
1 polymer ?
#
loop_
_entity_poly.entity_id
_entity_poly.type
_entity_poly.pdbx_seq_one_letter_code
_entity_poly.pdbx_strand_id
1 'polypeptide(L)'
;MRHYKHVNRMIWLPFWYRQTRWEHKKDTLIWRGTTTGVNGRDRIRIIQQYIDSNVEDIDVAFDAITKEQQSKVPSPQAKYVRPSLTIRELLRYKYLLSLEGNDVSSGLKWMLYSNSVVLMPKPYYVSFAMEDNLVPFYHYI
;
A
#
# COMPACT_ATOMS: atom_id res chain seq x y z
N MET A 1 -16.37 -32.33 8.16
CA MET A 1 -15.98 -32.05 9.56
C MET A 1 -14.65 -31.29 9.56
N ARG A 2 -14.66 -29.95 9.42
CA ARG A 2 -13.44 -29.14 9.56
C ARG A 2 -13.30 -28.71 11.02
N HIS A 3 -12.39 -29.37 11.72
CA HIS A 3 -11.99 -29.06 13.07
C HIS A 3 -11.15 -27.77 13.08
N TYR A 4 -11.79 -26.62 13.27
CA TYR A 4 -11.11 -25.43 13.77
C TYR A 4 -11.68 -25.13 15.16
N LYS A 5 -11.09 -25.78 16.17
CA LYS A 5 -11.23 -25.35 17.56
C LYS A 5 -10.60 -23.97 17.67
N HIS A 6 -11.28 -23.07 18.39
CA HIS A 6 -10.88 -21.70 18.65
C HIS A 6 -9.37 -21.56 18.88
N VAL A 7 -8.65 -21.13 17.83
CA VAL A 7 -7.26 -20.72 17.96
C VAL A 7 -7.31 -19.38 18.67
N ASN A 8 -6.93 -19.39 19.95
CA ASN A 8 -6.67 -18.18 20.70
C ASN A 8 -5.51 -17.46 19.98
N ARG A 9 -5.84 -16.54 19.08
CA ARG A 9 -4.98 -15.99 18.01
C ARG A 9 -3.75 -15.22 18.51
N MET A 10 -3.58 -15.09 19.83
CA MET A 10 -2.62 -14.17 20.43
C MET A 10 -1.31 -14.82 20.88
N ILE A 11 -1.18 -16.16 20.87
CA ILE A 11 -0.10 -16.85 21.61
C ILE A 11 1.13 -17.23 20.77
N TRP A 12 1.12 -17.13 19.43
CA TRP A 12 2.23 -17.66 18.59
C TRP A 12 2.89 -16.68 17.63
N LEU A 13 2.66 -15.37 17.78
CA LEU A 13 3.37 -14.39 16.96
C LEU A 13 4.64 -13.94 17.69
N PRO A 14 5.84 -14.12 17.10
CA PRO A 14 7.08 -13.65 17.71
C PRO A 14 7.01 -12.16 18.07
N PHE A 15 7.79 -11.70 19.05
CA PHE A 15 7.69 -10.30 19.53
C PHE A 15 7.92 -9.26 18.41
N TRP A 16 8.78 -9.57 17.43
CA TRP A 16 9.02 -8.73 16.23
C TRP A 16 7.81 -8.63 15.28
N TYR A 17 6.74 -9.33 15.63
CA TYR A 17 5.49 -9.42 14.89
C TYR A 17 4.31 -8.78 15.67
N ARG A 18 4.59 -8.15 16.83
CA ARG A 18 3.62 -7.28 17.50
C ARG A 18 3.34 -6.07 16.62
N GLN A 19 2.22 -6.14 15.91
CA GLN A 19 1.71 -5.03 15.14
C GLN A 19 1.18 -3.93 16.07
N THR A 20 1.30 -2.68 15.62
CA THR A 20 0.61 -1.55 16.25
C THR A 20 -0.89 -1.87 16.28
N ARG A 21 -1.53 -1.71 17.46
CA ARG A 21 -2.99 -1.88 17.59
C ARG A 21 -3.71 -0.85 16.72
N TRP A 22 -4.88 -1.21 16.20
CA TRP A 22 -5.70 -0.33 15.34
C TRP A 22 -5.89 1.06 15.95
N GLU A 23 -6.27 1.11 17.23
CA GLU A 23 -6.53 2.34 17.99
C GLU A 23 -5.33 3.30 18.04
N HIS A 24 -4.11 2.78 17.88
CA HIS A 24 -2.86 3.55 17.97
C HIS A 24 -2.26 3.89 16.61
N LYS A 25 -2.92 3.50 15.52
CA LYS A 25 -2.48 3.85 14.17
C LYS A 25 -3.02 5.23 13.79
N LYS A 26 -2.26 5.95 12.98
CA LYS A 26 -2.64 7.27 12.43
C LYS A 26 -3.77 7.13 11.43
N ASP A 27 -4.77 8.01 11.51
CA ASP A 27 -5.94 8.10 10.61
C ASP A 27 -5.60 8.69 9.23
N THR A 28 -4.50 8.24 8.61
CA THR A 28 -3.98 8.81 7.37
C THR A 28 -3.72 7.70 6.35
N LEU A 29 -4.06 7.95 5.09
CA LEU A 29 -3.66 7.14 3.94
C LEU A 29 -2.19 7.37 3.61
N ILE A 30 -1.40 6.31 3.69
CA ILE A 30 0.04 6.38 3.39
C ILE A 30 0.39 5.59 2.13
N TRP A 31 1.29 6.16 1.33
CA TRP A 31 1.98 5.43 0.27
C TRP A 31 3.39 5.97 0.02
N ARG A 32 4.34 5.07 -0.21
CA ARG A 32 5.66 5.35 -0.76
C ARG A 32 5.99 4.32 -1.81
N GLY A 33 6.53 4.76 -2.94
CA GLY A 33 7.03 3.86 -3.96
C GLY A 33 7.62 4.60 -5.15
N THR A 34 8.07 3.83 -6.14
CA THR A 34 8.72 4.37 -7.33
C THR A 34 7.73 4.60 -8.46
N THR A 35 8.12 5.43 -9.43
CA THR A 35 7.36 5.72 -10.67
C THR A 35 7.33 4.54 -11.66
N THR A 36 7.36 3.29 -11.19
CA THR A 36 7.26 2.10 -12.04
C THR A 36 5.82 1.84 -12.49
N GLY A 37 5.65 1.04 -13.55
CA GLY A 37 4.38 0.78 -14.22
C GLY A 37 4.31 1.40 -15.61
N VAL A 38 3.72 0.68 -16.56
CA VAL A 38 3.46 1.13 -17.93
C VAL A 38 2.01 0.82 -18.31
N ASN A 39 1.47 1.48 -19.34
CA ASN A 39 0.20 1.15 -20.00
C ASN A 39 -1.03 1.01 -19.06
N GLY A 40 -1.54 2.12 -18.53
CA GLY A 40 -2.81 2.14 -17.78
C GLY A 40 -2.71 1.85 -16.29
N ARG A 41 -1.50 1.62 -15.79
CA ARG A 41 -1.17 1.38 -14.36
C ARG A 41 -0.34 2.54 -13.80
N ASP A 42 -0.65 3.73 -14.31
CA ASP A 42 0.18 4.90 -14.17
C ASP A 42 0.10 5.45 -12.74
N ARG A 43 1.07 5.04 -11.92
CA ARG A 43 1.23 5.55 -10.57
C ARG A 43 1.37 7.07 -10.57
N ILE A 44 1.96 7.68 -11.60
CA ILE A 44 2.13 9.15 -11.69
C ILE A 44 0.77 9.82 -11.68
N ARG A 45 -0.15 9.39 -12.55
CA ARG A 45 -1.50 9.94 -12.60
C ARG A 45 -2.23 9.81 -11.26
N ILE A 46 -2.22 8.63 -10.65
CA ILE A 46 -2.94 8.37 -9.40
C ILE A 46 -2.36 9.22 -8.25
N ILE A 47 -1.04 9.22 -8.10
CA ILE A 47 -0.37 9.96 -7.03
C ILE A 47 -0.49 11.46 -7.23
N GLN A 48 -0.46 11.94 -8.47
CA GLN A 48 -0.75 13.33 -8.79
C GLN A 48 -2.16 13.72 -8.34
N GLN A 49 -3.18 12.93 -8.69
CA GLN A 49 -4.57 13.20 -8.28
C GLN A 49 -4.71 13.28 -6.76
N TYR A 50 -4.09 12.36 -6.02
CA TYR A 50 -4.11 12.41 -4.55
C TYR A 50 -3.41 13.65 -4.00
N ILE A 51 -2.22 13.99 -4.49
CA ILE A 51 -1.48 15.17 -4.03
C ILE A 51 -2.23 16.47 -4.37
N ASP A 52 -2.81 16.55 -5.57
CA ASP A 52 -3.54 17.73 -6.04
C ASP A 52 -4.91 17.89 -5.36
N SER A 53 -5.48 16.80 -4.81
CA SER A 53 -6.72 16.86 -4.01
C SER A 53 -6.54 17.59 -2.67
N ASN A 54 -5.30 17.70 -2.18
CA ASN A 54 -4.93 18.41 -0.96
C ASN A 54 -5.77 18.03 0.28
N VAL A 55 -6.07 16.74 0.43
CA VAL A 55 -6.75 16.19 1.61
C VAL A 55 -5.72 15.95 2.71
N GLU A 56 -6.00 16.46 3.92
CA GLU A 56 -5.07 16.42 5.06
C GLU A 56 -4.67 14.99 5.46
N ASP A 57 -5.64 14.06 5.43
CA ASP A 57 -5.44 12.66 5.81
C ASP A 57 -4.85 11.79 4.69
N ILE A 58 -4.17 12.38 3.70
CA ILE A 58 -3.50 11.67 2.60
C ILE A 58 -2.03 12.06 2.52
N ASP A 59 -1.15 11.14 2.90
CA ASP A 59 0.29 11.23 2.75
C ASP A 59 0.80 10.21 1.72
N VAL A 60 0.66 10.53 0.45
CA VAL A 60 1.21 9.73 -0.65
C VAL A 60 2.30 10.51 -1.39
N ALA A 61 3.39 9.85 -1.75
CA ALA A 61 4.48 10.43 -2.51
C ALA A 61 5.37 9.35 -3.14
N PHE A 62 6.10 9.72 -4.18
CA PHE A 62 7.19 8.91 -4.68
C PHE A 62 8.40 8.97 -3.74
N ASP A 63 9.09 7.84 -3.55
CA ASP A 63 10.40 7.82 -2.89
C ASP A 63 11.56 7.96 -3.87
N ALA A 64 11.34 7.57 -5.12
CA ALA A 64 12.25 7.78 -6.24
C ALA A 64 11.49 7.90 -7.57
N ILE A 65 12.02 8.75 -8.45
CA ILE A 65 11.58 8.88 -9.84
C ILE A 65 12.60 8.13 -10.71
N THR A 66 12.14 7.15 -11.48
CA THR A 66 12.99 6.41 -12.42
C THR A 66 13.40 7.30 -13.59
N LYS A 67 14.58 7.05 -14.16
CA LYS A 67 15.14 7.91 -15.23
C LYS A 67 14.20 8.01 -16.44
N GLU A 68 13.54 6.91 -16.76
CA GLU A 68 12.64 6.77 -17.91
C GLU A 68 11.34 7.58 -17.76
N GLN A 69 10.99 7.98 -16.54
CA GLN A 69 9.71 8.62 -16.23
C GLN A 69 9.86 10.07 -15.74
N GLN A 70 11.10 10.59 -15.67
CA GLN A 70 11.36 11.96 -15.22
C GLN A 70 10.57 13.02 -16.01
N SER A 71 10.43 12.83 -17.32
CA SER A 71 9.69 13.75 -18.20
C SER A 71 8.18 13.70 -18.02
N LYS A 72 7.65 12.64 -17.39
CA LYS A 72 6.20 12.45 -17.16
C LYS A 72 5.74 12.97 -15.81
N VAL A 73 6.64 13.11 -14.84
CA VAL A 73 6.31 13.71 -13.54
C VAL A 73 6.26 15.24 -13.71
N PRO A 74 5.15 15.90 -13.31
CA PRO A 74 5.02 17.36 -13.44
C PRO A 74 6.08 18.12 -12.64
N SER A 75 6.44 19.32 -13.12
CA SER A 75 7.28 20.25 -12.38
C SER A 75 6.45 21.10 -11.38
N PRO A 76 7.01 21.47 -10.21
CA PRO A 76 8.30 21.02 -9.69
C PRO A 76 8.23 19.59 -9.14
N GLN A 77 9.18 18.72 -9.52
CA GLN A 77 9.21 17.31 -9.09
C GLN A 77 9.29 17.17 -7.56
N ALA A 78 9.89 18.13 -6.87
CA ALA A 78 9.98 18.17 -5.41
C ALA A 78 8.61 18.11 -4.71
N LYS A 79 7.52 18.52 -5.39
CA LYS A 79 6.15 18.40 -4.88
C LYS A 79 5.72 16.93 -4.69
N TYR A 80 6.26 16.03 -5.51
CA TYR A 80 5.81 14.63 -5.62
C TYR A 80 6.75 13.64 -4.93
N VAL A 81 7.89 14.10 -4.41
CA VAL A 81 8.93 13.25 -3.84
C VAL A 81 9.06 13.49 -2.34
N ARG A 82 9.10 12.41 -1.55
CA ARG A 82 9.36 12.43 -0.10
C ARG A 82 10.35 11.32 0.26
N PRO A 83 11.02 11.37 1.43
CA PRO A 83 11.88 10.29 1.88
C PRO A 83 11.17 8.93 1.91
N SER A 84 11.92 7.87 1.64
CA SER A 84 11.43 6.50 1.75
C SER A 84 11.05 6.18 3.20
N LEU A 85 10.13 5.23 3.35
CA LEU A 85 9.69 4.74 4.65
C LEU A 85 9.92 3.24 4.74
N THR A 86 10.35 2.77 5.90
CA THR A 86 10.42 1.35 6.21
C THR A 86 9.03 0.76 6.36
N ILE A 87 8.91 -0.56 6.19
CA ILE A 87 7.64 -1.27 6.44
C ILE A 87 7.12 -0.98 7.86
N ARG A 88 8.00 -0.92 8.87
CA ARG A 88 7.60 -0.62 10.26
C ARG A 88 6.98 0.78 10.41
N GLU A 89 7.44 1.76 9.64
CA GLU A 89 6.88 3.11 9.65
C GLU A 89 5.54 3.16 8.93
N LEU A 90 5.43 2.51 7.77
CA LEU A 90 4.17 2.38 7.02
C LEU A 90 3.09 1.69 7.87
N LEU A 91 3.45 0.66 8.65
CA LEU A 91 2.51 -0.06 9.51
C LEU A 91 1.98 0.76 10.70
N ARG A 92 2.42 2.00 10.91
CA ARG A 92 1.84 2.93 11.90
C ARG A 92 0.57 3.63 11.39
N TYR A 93 0.21 3.46 10.13
CA TYR A 93 -0.94 4.10 9.49
C TYR A 93 -2.12 3.14 9.36
N LYS A 94 -3.35 3.68 9.48
CA LYS A 94 -4.59 2.89 9.37
C LYS A 94 -4.88 2.48 7.94
N TYR A 95 -4.51 3.29 6.95
CA TYR A 95 -4.87 3.07 5.55
C TYR A 95 -3.59 2.95 4.71
N LEU A 96 -3.45 1.83 3.99
CA LEU A 96 -2.29 1.52 3.16
C LEU A 96 -2.74 1.45 1.70
N LEU A 97 -2.21 2.32 0.84
CA LEU A 97 -2.46 2.23 -0.59
C LEU A 97 -1.57 1.12 -1.19
N SER A 98 -2.13 0.23 -2.02
CA SER A 98 -1.36 -0.75 -2.78
C SER A 98 -1.56 -0.50 -4.27
N LEU A 99 -0.52 0.01 -4.92
CA LEU A 99 -0.51 0.24 -6.37
C LEU A 99 0.42 -0.76 -7.03
N GLU A 100 -0.12 -1.52 -7.97
CA GLU A 100 0.68 -2.42 -8.81
C GLU A 100 1.61 -1.60 -9.73
N GLY A 101 2.74 -2.20 -10.12
CA GLY A 101 3.75 -1.57 -10.97
C GLY A 101 3.83 -2.29 -12.30
N ASN A 102 5.00 -2.81 -12.62
CA ASN A 102 5.19 -3.73 -13.76
C ASN A 102 4.62 -5.14 -13.48
N ASP A 103 4.42 -5.46 -12.20
CA ASP A 103 3.89 -6.73 -11.70
C ASP A 103 3.10 -6.45 -10.40
N VAL A 104 2.65 -7.50 -9.71
CA VAL A 104 1.97 -7.43 -8.42
C VAL A 104 2.75 -6.52 -7.45
N SER A 105 2.03 -5.67 -6.71
CA SER A 105 2.62 -4.85 -5.66
C SER A 105 3.37 -5.72 -4.65
N SER A 106 4.69 -5.50 -4.52
CA SER A 106 5.54 -6.14 -3.51
C SER A 106 5.06 -5.87 -2.08
N GLY A 107 4.29 -4.80 -1.91
CA GLY A 107 3.65 -4.39 -0.67
C GLY A 107 2.51 -5.29 -0.20
N LEU A 108 1.76 -5.85 -1.15
CA LEU A 108 0.38 -6.28 -0.92
C LEU A 108 0.23 -7.31 0.21
N LYS A 109 1.16 -8.28 0.30
CA LYS A 109 1.02 -9.41 1.22
C LYS A 109 1.15 -8.99 2.68
N TRP A 110 2.17 -8.19 2.99
CA TRP A 110 2.34 -7.68 4.36
C TRP A 110 1.32 -6.58 4.70
N MET A 111 0.80 -5.86 3.69
CA MET A 111 -0.32 -4.92 3.88
C MET A 111 -1.59 -5.67 4.29
N LEU A 112 -1.97 -6.74 3.57
CA LEU A 112 -3.14 -7.56 3.90
C LEU A 112 -2.98 -8.30 5.24
N TYR A 113 -1.75 -8.66 5.59
CA TYR A 113 -1.46 -9.25 6.89
C TYR A 113 -1.46 -8.22 8.03
N SER A 114 -1.42 -6.93 7.71
CA SER A 114 -1.42 -5.89 8.71
C SER A 114 -2.82 -5.64 9.27
N ASN A 115 -2.89 -5.22 10.52
CA ASN A 115 -4.11 -4.68 11.12
C ASN A 115 -4.41 -3.25 10.61
N SER A 116 -4.19 -3.00 9.32
CA SER A 116 -4.52 -1.77 8.58
C SER A 116 -5.46 -2.12 7.43
N VAL A 117 -6.20 -1.13 6.94
CA VAL A 117 -7.09 -1.28 5.78
C VAL A 117 -6.29 -1.05 4.51
N VAL A 118 -6.40 -1.96 3.56
CA VAL A 118 -5.74 -1.86 2.25
C VAL A 118 -6.69 -1.19 1.27
N LEU A 119 -6.21 -0.12 0.61
CA LEU A 119 -6.88 0.52 -0.51
C LEU A 119 -6.15 0.12 -1.78
N MET A 120 -6.85 -0.44 -2.77
CA MET A 120 -6.22 -0.82 -4.03
C MET A 120 -7.24 -0.95 -5.17
N PRO A 121 -6.83 -0.70 -6.42
CA PRO A 121 -7.65 -1.10 -7.56
C PRO A 121 -7.78 -2.62 -7.60
N LYS A 122 -8.77 -3.13 -8.34
CA LYS A 122 -8.90 -4.57 -8.58
C LYS A 122 -7.56 -5.14 -9.08
N PRO A 123 -7.04 -6.21 -8.46
CA PRO A 123 -5.80 -6.83 -8.88
C PRO A 123 -5.88 -7.23 -10.35
N TYR A 124 -4.83 -6.90 -11.10
CA TYR A 124 -4.71 -7.28 -12.51
C TYR A 124 -3.56 -8.24 -12.74
N TYR A 125 -2.45 -8.08 -12.00
CA TYR A 125 -1.42 -9.12 -12.00
C TYR A 125 -1.75 -10.14 -10.92
N VAL A 126 -1.44 -11.40 -11.21
CA VAL A 126 -1.73 -12.53 -10.34
C VAL A 126 -0.45 -13.34 -10.21
N SER A 127 -0.14 -13.70 -8.97
CA SER A 127 0.96 -14.59 -8.60
C SER A 127 0.40 -15.89 -8.03
N PHE A 128 1.28 -16.75 -7.52
CA PHE A 128 0.88 -17.96 -6.80
C PHE A 128 0.01 -17.67 -5.55
N ALA A 129 0.00 -16.42 -5.06
CA ALA A 129 -0.82 -15.99 -3.93
C ALA A 129 -2.30 -15.71 -4.31
N MET A 130 -2.68 -15.89 -5.58
CA MET A 130 -4.05 -15.79 -6.09
C MET A 130 -4.71 -14.44 -5.76
N GLU A 131 -4.05 -13.34 -6.13
CA GLU A 131 -4.58 -11.99 -5.94
C GLU A 131 -5.97 -11.81 -6.58
N ASP A 132 -6.26 -12.51 -7.67
CA ASP A 132 -7.56 -12.56 -8.34
C ASP A 132 -8.72 -13.06 -7.46
N ASN A 133 -8.44 -13.81 -6.40
CA ASN A 133 -9.44 -14.25 -5.42
C ASN A 133 -9.73 -13.22 -4.32
N LEU A 134 -9.02 -12.08 -4.30
CA LEU A 134 -9.32 -11.00 -3.36
C LEU A 134 -10.68 -10.37 -3.68
N VAL A 135 -11.60 -10.53 -2.74
CA VAL A 135 -12.94 -9.93 -2.77
C VAL A 135 -12.90 -8.46 -2.30
N PRO A 136 -13.39 -7.49 -3.10
CA PRO A 136 -13.51 -6.08 -2.69
C PRO A 136 -14.50 -5.93 -1.54
N PHE A 137 -14.28 -4.93 -0.68
CA PHE A 137 -15.01 -4.66 0.56
C PHE A 137 -14.95 -5.77 1.63
N TYR A 138 -14.20 -6.84 1.38
CA TYR A 138 -13.91 -7.88 2.36
C TYR A 138 -12.41 -7.94 2.68
N HIS A 139 -11.55 -7.93 1.66
CA HIS A 139 -10.09 -7.94 1.84
C HIS A 139 -9.45 -6.57 1.65
N TYR A 140 -10.02 -5.74 0.77
CA TYR A 140 -9.52 -4.41 0.43
C TYR A 140 -10.68 -3.50 0.04
N ILE A 141 -10.42 -2.18 0.02
CA ILE A 141 -11.34 -1.15 -0.50
C ILE A 141 -10.90 -0.73 -1.90
#